data_AF-A0A433RDP0-F1
#
_entry.id   AF-A0A433RDP0-F1
#
_cell.length_a   1.000
_cell.length_b   1.000
_cell.length_c   1.000
_cell.angle_alpha   90.00
_cell.angle_beta   90.00
_cell.angle_gamma   90.00
#
_symmetry.space_group_name_H-M   'P 1'
#
loop_
_entity.id
_entity.type
_entity.pdbx_description
1 polymer ?
#
loop_
_entity_poly.entity_id
_entity_poly.type
_entity_poly.pdbx_seq_one_letter_code
_entity_poly.pdbx_strand_id
1 'polypeptide(L)' 'MGLWSKEQLRSFIKENNLVTAQDAQNALKDLFAETLQEMLEAEMDTHLGYEKHDMQNKQTSNSR' A
#
# COMPACT_ATOMS: atom_id res chain seq x y z
N MET A 1 17.14 -8.53 -10.04
CA MET A 1 16.99 -8.85 -8.60
C MET A 1 15.56 -9.30 -8.38
N GLY A 2 15.34 -10.37 -7.60
CA GLY A 2 13.97 -10.73 -7.20
C GLY A 2 13.40 -9.62 -6.30
N LEU A 3 12.10 -9.36 -6.43
CA LEU A 3 11.41 -8.35 -5.63
C LEU A 3 11.64 -8.58 -4.12
N TRP A 4 11.76 -9.84 -3.70
CA TRP A 4 11.98 -10.23 -2.30
C TRP A 4 13.22 -11.11 -2.12
N SER A 5 13.81 -11.01 -0.93
CA SER A 5 14.85 -11.94 -0.46
C SER A 5 14.25 -13.31 -0.10
N LYS A 6 15.08 -14.36 -0.11
CA LYS A 6 14.65 -15.73 0.26
C LYS A 6 14.12 -15.80 1.70
N GLU A 7 14.60 -14.93 2.57
CA GLU A 7 14.17 -14.85 3.98
C GLU A 7 12.78 -14.24 4.10
N GLN A 8 12.52 -13.13 3.38
CA GLN A 8 11.20 -12.52 3.33
C GLN A 8 10.14 -13.46 2.76
N LEU A 9 10.48 -14.22 1.70
CA LEU A 9 9.58 -15.24 1.15
C LEU A 9 9.25 -16.33 2.17
N ARG A 10 10.23 -16.79 2.96
CA ARG A 10 10.00 -17.81 4.00
C ARG A 10 9.11 -17.30 5.12
N SER A 11 9.31 -16.06 5.56
CA SER A 11 8.45 -15.44 6.57
C SER A 11 7.03 -15.30 6.05
N PHE A 12 6.85 -14.82 4.81
CA PHE A 12 5.54 -14.67 4.19
C PHE A 12 4.78 -15.99 4.04
N ILE A 13 5.47 -17.06 3.61
CA ILE A 13 4.89 -18.41 3.51
C ILE A 13 4.43 -18.93 4.87
N LYS A 14 5.21 -18.65 5.93
CA LYS A 14 4.91 -19.09 7.29
C LYS A 14 3.78 -18.30 7.94
N GLU A 15 3.74 -16.98 7.73
CA GLU A 15 2.71 -16.08 8.28
C GLU A 15 1.34 -16.32 7.63
N ASN A 16 1.28 -16.48 6.31
CA ASN A 16 0.04 -16.76 5.60
C ASN A 16 -0.33 -18.26 5.57
N ASN A 17 0.46 -19.09 6.25
CA ASN A 17 0.27 -20.53 6.35
C ASN A 17 -0.03 -21.17 4.97
N LEU A 18 0.81 -20.86 3.98
CA LEU A 18 0.59 -21.24 2.59
C LEU A 18 0.87 -22.74 2.40
N VAL A 19 -0.16 -23.56 2.66
CA VAL A 19 -0.08 -25.02 2.53
C VAL A 19 -0.43 -25.46 1.11
N THR A 20 -1.31 -24.73 0.42
CA THR A 20 -1.76 -25.07 -0.93
C THR A 20 -1.45 -23.99 -1.96
N ALA A 21 -1.45 -24.39 -3.24
CA ALA A 21 -1.29 -23.45 -4.35
C ALA A 21 -2.42 -22.39 -4.39
N GLN A 22 -3.61 -22.74 -3.88
CA GLN A 22 -4.74 -21.82 -3.79
C GLN A 22 -4.51 -20.74 -2.73
N ASP A 23 -3.95 -21.12 -1.58
CA ASP A 23 -3.60 -20.17 -0.51
C ASP A 23 -2.53 -19.20 -1.00
N ALA A 24 -1.51 -19.71 -1.71
CA ALA A 24 -0.47 -18.87 -2.29
C ALA A 24 -1.04 -17.87 -3.30
N GLN A 25 -2.01 -18.30 -4.10
CA GLN A 25 -2.68 -17.41 -5.05
C GLN A 25 -3.52 -16.34 -4.35
N ASN A 26 -4.20 -16.70 -3.25
CA ASN A 26 -5.01 -15.75 -2.47
C ASN A 26 -4.13 -14.72 -1.76
N ALA A 27 -3.06 -15.16 -1.08
CA ALA A 27 -2.14 -14.24 -0.41
C ALA A 27 -1.45 -13.27 -1.39
N LEU A 28 -1.17 -13.72 -2.63
CA LEU A 28 -0.66 -12.83 -3.68
C LEU A 28 -1.73 -11.84 -4.18
N LYS A 29 -3.00 -12.24 -4.24
CA LYS A 29 -4.11 -11.32 -4.58
C LYS A 29 -4.31 -10.27 -3.50
N ASP A 30 -4.23 -10.67 -2.24
CA ASP A 30 -4.40 -9.75 -1.11
C ASP A 30 -3.26 -8.72 -1.07
N LEU A 31 -2.00 -9.18 -1.19
CA LEU A 31 -0.84 -8.30 -1.34
C LEU A 31 -0.97 -7.35 -2.55
N PHE A 32 -1.49 -7.86 -3.67
CA PHE A 32 -1.72 -7.05 -4.86
C PHE A 32 -2.81 -5.99 -4.64
N ALA A 33 -3.87 -6.31 -3.91
CA ALA A 33 -4.90 -5.35 -3.54
C ALA A 33 -4.35 -4.26 -2.59
N GLU A 34 -3.58 -4.65 -1.58
CA GLU A 34 -2.95 -3.73 -0.64
C GLU A 34 -1.98 -2.78 -1.34
N THR A 35 -1.15 -3.29 -2.25
CA THR A 35 -0.20 -2.46 -3.01
C THR A 35 -0.91 -1.47 -3.94
N LEU A 36 -2.02 -1.87 -4.58
CA LEU A 36 -2.83 -0.96 -5.37
C LEU A 36 -3.47 0.13 -4.49
N GLN A 37 -3.95 -0.23 -3.30
CA GLN A 37 -4.55 0.73 -2.38
C GLN A 37 -3.51 1.75 -1.89
N GLU A 38 -2.33 1.29 -1.48
CA GLU A 38 -1.21 2.17 -1.10
C GLU A 38 -0.80 3.09 -2.26
N MET A 39 -0.73 2.56 -3.48
CA MET A 39 -0.42 3.39 -4.65
C MET A 39 -1.47 4.49 -4.86
N LEU A 40 -2.76 4.19 -4.68
CA LEU A 40 -3.83 5.17 -4.80
C LEU A 40 -3.82 6.19 -3.63
N GLU A 41 -3.52 5.76 -2.41
CA GLU A 41 -3.36 6.64 -1.25
C GLU A 41 -2.15 7.58 -1.43
N ALA A 42 -1.01 7.04 -1.84
CA ALA A 42 0.18 7.81 -2.16
C ALA A 42 -0.05 8.78 -3.34
N GLU A 43 -0.83 8.39 -4.35
CA GLU A 43 -1.26 9.28 -5.44
C GLU A 43 -2.13 10.43 -4.92
N MET A 44 -3.05 10.17 -3.98
CA MET A 44 -3.83 11.25 -3.36
C MET A 44 -2.93 12.20 -2.56
N ASP A 45 -1.98 11.69 -1.78
CA ASP A 45 -1.05 12.51 -0.99
C ASP A 45 -0.09 13.32 -1.89
N THR A 46 0.35 12.76 -3.02
CA THR A 46 1.23 13.47 -3.98
C THR A 46 0.49 14.44 -4.90
N HIS A 47 -0.76 14.17 -5.27
CA HIS A 47 -1.52 15.06 -6.17
C HIS A 47 -2.11 16.27 -5.46
N LEU A 48 -2.34 16.20 -4.15
CA LEU A 48 -2.86 17.33 -3.36
C LEU A 48 -1.75 18.26 -2.84
N GLY A 49 -0.49 17.82 -2.82
CA GLY A 49 0.66 18.65 -2.39
C GLY A 49 0.57 19.15 -0.95
N TYR A 50 -0.37 18.65 -0.16
CA TYR A 50 -0.59 19.00 1.24
C TYR A 50 -0.75 17.71 2.04
N GLU A 51 0.13 17.51 3.02
CA GLU A 51 0.02 16.39 3.96
C GLU A 51 -1.35 16.43 4.66
N LYS A 52 -1.89 15.23 4.93
CA LYS A 52 -3.07 15.05 5.78
C LYS A 52 -2.77 15.70 7.14
N HIS A 53 -3.34 16.88 7.37
CA HIS A 53 -3.20 17.82 8.52
C HIS A 53 -2.50 19.16 8.26
N ASP A 54 -2.11 19.51 7.02
CA ASP A 54 -1.59 20.85 6.75
C ASP A 54 -2.71 21.92 6.74
N MET A 55 -2.98 22.50 7.91
CA MET A 55 -3.84 23.67 8.07
C MET A 55 -3.13 25.00 7.76
N GLN A 56 -1.84 25.02 7.36
CA GLN A 56 -1.13 26.29 7.13
C GLN A 56 -1.45 26.93 5.78
N ASN A 57 -1.89 26.17 4.76
CA ASN A 57 -2.14 26.71 3.42
C ASN A 57 -3.58 27.18 3.13
N LYS A 58 -4.40 27.40 4.16
CA LYS A 58 -5.73 28.01 4.00
C LYS A 58 -5.68 29.53 4.09
N GLN A 59 -4.95 30.17 3.17
CA GLN A 59 -5.16 31.58 2.82
C GLN A 59 -5.97 31.65 1.52
N THR A 60 -7.18 31.10 1.53
CA THR A 60 -8.11 31.30 0.40
C THR A 60 -8.97 32.53 0.70
N SER A 61 -8.81 33.60 -0.09
CA SER A 61 -9.64 34.83 -0.03
C SER A 61 -11.11 34.61 -0.43
N ASN A 62 -11.54 33.36 -0.63
CA ASN A 62 -12.89 33.00 -0.98
C ASN A 62 -13.46 32.08 0.12
N SER A 63 -13.64 32.64 1.32
CA SER A 63 -14.64 32.12 2.24
C SER A 63 -16.00 32.64 1.77
N ARG A 64 -16.85 31.74 1.28
CA ARG A 64 -18.29 31.96 1.17
C ARG A 64 -18.99 31.03 2.14
#